data_AF-A0A1I1PHG9-F1
#
_entry.id   AF-A0A1I1PHG9-F1
#
_cell.length_a   1.000
_cell.length_b   1.000
_cell.length_c   1.000
_cell.angle_alpha   90.00
_cell.angle_beta   90.00
_cell.angle_gamma   90.00
#
_symmetry.space_group_name_H-M   'P 1'
#
loop_
_entity.id
_entity.type
_entity.pdbx_description
1 polymer ?
#
loop_
_entity_poly.entity_id
_entity_poly.type
_entity_poly.pdbx_seq_one_letter_code
_entity_poly.pdbx_strand_id
1 'polypeptide(L)'
;MTNKEKYQRTFSVLHASEFDLEETAMNKRTGIRISKRITAVCAAAAIVAAMSVGAYAADIGGIQRKVQIWIHGDQTDAVLDIQQQENSTHYTLKYTDDNGEEREIYGGGVAMDGFGGERPLTEEEIAYHIFNTIDVDFRDDGTVWAYYKGCSMDITDKFDEDGYCYVQLKDGDDVKYLTVEPDRGYCVSDDKFITSKD
;
A
#
# COMPACT_ATOMS: atom_id res chain seq x y z
N MET A 1 48.12 -39.56 -39.35
CA MET A 1 47.55 -38.98 -38.12
C MET A 1 46.04 -38.91 -38.28
N THR A 2 45.32 -39.75 -37.53
CA THR A 2 43.86 -39.86 -37.58
C THR A 2 43.20 -38.93 -36.57
N ASN A 3 42.01 -38.40 -36.87
CA ASN A 3 41.29 -37.42 -36.03
C ASN A 3 41.26 -37.79 -34.53
N LYS A 4 41.19 -39.08 -34.22
CA LYS A 4 41.20 -39.64 -32.86
C LYS A 4 42.43 -39.22 -32.02
N GLU A 5 43.59 -39.08 -32.65
CA GLU A 5 44.86 -38.74 -31.97
C GLU A 5 44.94 -37.25 -31.63
N LYS A 6 44.28 -36.39 -32.42
CA LYS A 6 44.14 -34.96 -32.10
C LYS A 6 43.18 -34.72 -30.93
N TYR A 7 42.11 -35.52 -30.83
CA TYR A 7 41.15 -35.41 -29.72
C TYR A 7 41.74 -35.81 -28.37
N GLN A 8 42.55 -36.88 -28.30
CA GLN A 8 43.17 -37.30 -27.04
C GLN A 8 44.21 -36.30 -26.51
N ARG A 9 44.91 -35.58 -27.41
CA ARG A 9 45.95 -34.61 -27.04
C ARG A 9 45.39 -33.30 -26.46
N THR A 10 44.15 -32.94 -26.81
CA THR A 10 43.50 -31.73 -26.29
C THR A 10 42.92 -31.95 -24.89
N PHE A 11 42.51 -33.17 -24.54
CA PHE A 11 41.94 -33.48 -23.23
C PHE A 11 42.97 -33.86 -22.17
N SER A 12 44.19 -34.26 -22.55
CA SER A 12 45.27 -34.56 -21.60
C SER A 12 45.95 -33.32 -21.00
N VAL A 13 45.63 -32.11 -21.49
CA VAL A 13 46.19 -30.84 -21.01
C VAL A 13 45.36 -30.24 -19.86
N LEU A 14 44.13 -30.73 -19.63
CA LEU A 14 43.29 -30.28 -18.52
C LEU A 14 43.54 -31.18 -17.30
N HIS A 15 44.51 -30.79 -16.49
CA HIS A 15 44.65 -31.28 -15.14
C HIS A 15 43.56 -30.62 -14.28
N ALA A 16 42.54 -31.38 -13.88
CA ALA A 16 41.64 -30.93 -12.83
C ALA A 16 42.41 -31.06 -11.50
N SER A 17 42.93 -29.95 -10.97
CA SER A 17 43.41 -29.93 -9.59
C SER A 17 42.22 -30.08 -8.66
N GLU A 18 42.25 -31.09 -7.79
CA GLU A 18 41.38 -31.16 -6.62
C GLU A 18 41.61 -29.89 -5.80
N PHE A 19 40.60 -29.03 -5.74
CA PHE A 19 40.56 -27.89 -4.85
C PHE A 19 39.29 -28.03 -4.01
N ASP A 20 39.45 -28.68 -2.86
CA ASP A 20 38.53 -28.56 -1.73
C ASP A 20 38.60 -27.11 -1.23
N LEU A 21 37.51 -26.36 -1.43
CA LEU A 21 37.27 -25.13 -0.71
C LEU A 21 35.79 -25.09 -0.29
N GLU A 22 35.64 -24.97 1.02
CA GLU A 22 34.43 -24.87 1.81
C GLU A 22 33.28 -24.07 1.17
N GLU A 23 32.10 -24.64 1.39
CA GLU A 23 30.75 -24.11 1.21
C GLU A 23 30.62 -22.63 1.61
N THR A 24 30.88 -21.68 0.70
CA THR A 24 30.46 -20.29 0.88
C THR A 24 30.08 -19.64 -0.45
N ALA A 25 28.87 -19.06 -0.43
CA ALA A 25 28.36 -18.04 -1.36
C ALA A 25 28.15 -18.43 -2.84
N MET A 26 27.03 -19.10 -3.13
CA MET A 26 26.34 -18.96 -4.43
C MET A 26 24.82 -18.81 -4.24
N ASN A 27 24.39 -17.66 -3.69
CA ASN A 27 23.06 -17.14 -3.98
C ASN A 27 23.09 -16.44 -5.34
N LYS A 28 23.08 -17.22 -6.41
CA LYS A 28 22.80 -16.69 -7.76
C LYS A 28 21.64 -17.49 -8.35
N ARG A 29 20.44 -17.22 -7.82
CA ARG A 29 19.20 -17.59 -8.49
C ARG A 29 18.99 -16.63 -9.65
N THR A 30 19.70 -16.87 -10.76
CA THR A 30 19.36 -16.30 -12.06
C THR A 30 18.10 -17.01 -12.56
N GLY A 31 16.95 -16.61 -12.00
CA GLY A 31 15.64 -16.98 -12.50
C GLY A 31 15.00 -15.72 -13.05
N ILE A 32 14.73 -15.70 -14.35
CA ILE A 32 13.96 -14.66 -15.04
C ILE A 32 12.69 -14.36 -14.22
N ARG A 33 12.63 -13.18 -13.59
CA ARG A 33 11.40 -12.69 -12.95
C ARG A 33 10.70 -11.79 -13.93
N ILE A 34 9.86 -12.41 -14.75
CA ILE A 34 8.76 -11.74 -15.45
C ILE A 34 8.08 -10.84 -14.42
N SER A 35 7.85 -9.56 -14.74
CA SER A 35 7.13 -8.59 -13.91
C SER A 35 5.71 -9.11 -13.64
N LYS A 36 5.58 -9.93 -12.60
CA LYS A 36 4.28 -10.46 -12.19
C LYS A 36 3.56 -9.31 -11.52
N ARG A 37 2.66 -8.68 -12.27
CA ARG A 37 1.54 -7.92 -11.70
C ARG A 37 0.80 -8.88 -10.78
N ILE A 38 1.04 -8.77 -9.48
CA ILE A 38 0.50 -9.67 -8.46
C ILE A 38 -0.72 -9.01 -7.84
N THR A 39 -1.83 -9.75 -7.84
CA THR A 39 -3.07 -9.35 -7.19
C THR A 39 -3.10 -9.95 -5.79
N ALA A 40 -3.25 -9.12 -4.75
CA ALA A 40 -3.73 -9.59 -3.47
C ALA A 40 -5.26 -9.63 -3.50
N VAL A 41 -5.84 -10.72 -3.00
CA VAL A 41 -7.28 -10.87 -2.79
C VAL A 41 -7.48 -10.90 -1.30
N CYS A 42 -8.17 -9.90 -0.77
CA CYS A 42 -8.43 -9.77 0.65
C CYS A 42 -9.59 -10.71 1.02
N ALA A 43 -9.64 -11.21 2.27
CA ALA A 43 -10.85 -11.86 2.76
C ALA A 43 -11.95 -10.80 2.73
N ALA A 44 -13.09 -11.09 2.08
CA ALA A 44 -14.16 -10.12 1.87
C ALA A 44 -14.54 -9.43 3.19
N ALA A 45 -14.19 -8.14 3.32
CA ALA A 45 -14.59 -7.37 4.47
C ALA A 45 -16.07 -7.03 4.29
N ALA A 46 -16.91 -7.50 5.21
CA ALA A 46 -18.31 -7.11 5.21
C ALA A 46 -18.39 -5.57 5.28
N ILE A 47 -19.08 -4.97 4.30
CA ILE A 47 -19.35 -3.53 4.29
C ILE A 47 -20.14 -3.19 5.55
N VAL A 48 -19.45 -2.68 6.57
CA VAL A 48 -20.10 -1.96 7.65
C VAL A 48 -20.09 -0.50 7.23
N ALA A 49 -21.21 -0.08 6.64
CA ALA A 49 -21.56 1.32 6.57
C ALA A 49 -21.42 1.88 8.00
N ALA A 50 -20.68 2.98 8.15
CA ALA A 50 -20.46 3.69 9.41
C ALA A 50 -21.70 3.58 10.32
N MET A 51 -21.68 2.68 11.31
CA MET A 51 -22.79 2.52 12.22
C MET A 51 -22.82 3.75 13.12
N SER A 52 -23.70 4.69 12.79
CA SER A 52 -23.93 5.92 13.54
C SER A 52 -24.64 5.62 14.86
N VAL A 53 -23.92 5.07 15.84
CA VAL A 53 -24.43 4.96 17.22
C VAL A 53 -24.08 6.26 17.95
N GLY A 54 -25.00 7.24 17.90
CA GLY A 54 -25.20 8.43 18.76
C GLY A 54 -23.97 9.16 19.37
N ALA A 55 -23.87 10.48 19.32
CA ALA A 55 -24.87 11.47 19.71
C ALA A 55 -24.68 12.79 18.94
N TYR A 56 -25.77 13.39 18.47
CA TYR A 56 -25.77 14.73 17.90
C TYR A 56 -25.57 15.76 19.01
N ALA A 57 -24.33 16.14 19.30
CA ALA A 57 -24.03 17.35 20.05
C ALA A 57 -23.56 18.40 19.04
N ALA A 58 -24.51 19.12 18.43
CA ALA A 58 -24.21 20.33 17.68
C ALA A 58 -24.03 21.46 18.71
N ASP A 59 -22.85 21.55 19.32
CA ASP A 59 -22.48 22.72 20.11
C ASP A 59 -21.47 23.55 19.31
N ILE A 60 -21.95 24.69 18.81
CA ILE A 60 -21.23 25.88 18.29
C ILE A 60 -19.79 25.60 17.76
N GLY A 61 -19.64 24.73 16.75
CA GLY A 61 -18.35 24.61 16.05
C GLY A 61 -18.00 23.30 15.33
N GLY A 62 -18.73 22.20 15.54
CA GLY A 62 -18.40 20.95 14.85
C GLY A 62 -19.31 19.76 15.16
N ILE A 63 -19.09 18.65 14.45
CA ILE A 63 -19.84 17.40 14.57
C ILE A 63 -18.87 16.29 14.98
N GLN A 64 -19.08 15.75 16.19
CA GLN A 64 -18.33 14.60 16.70
C GLN A 64 -19.13 13.30 16.55
N ARG A 65 -18.53 12.25 15.99
CA ARG A 65 -19.16 10.94 15.76
C ARG A 65 -18.21 9.80 16.10
N LYS A 66 -18.77 8.71 16.64
CA LYS A 66 -18.07 7.42 16.71
C LYS A 66 -18.18 6.72 15.36
N VAL A 67 -17.04 6.33 14.81
CA VAL A 67 -16.89 5.66 13.51
C VAL A 67 -15.97 4.46 13.68
N GLN A 68 -16.01 3.52 12.73
CA GLN A 68 -15.13 2.36 12.73
C GLN A 68 -14.26 2.45 11.48
N ILE A 69 -12.95 2.61 11.61
CA ILE A 69 -12.03 2.83 10.49
C ILE A 69 -11.10 1.63 10.29
N TRP A 70 -10.37 1.58 9.18
CA TRP A 70 -9.37 0.54 8.95
C TRP A 70 -7.98 1.09 9.25
N ILE A 71 -7.27 0.43 10.17
CA ILE A 71 -5.86 0.72 10.49
C ILE A 71 -5.10 -0.60 10.35
N HIS A 72 -4.08 -0.62 9.49
CA HIS A 72 -3.24 -1.79 9.22
C HIS A 72 -3.98 -3.11 8.89
N GLY A 73 -5.19 -3.01 8.33
CA GLY A 73 -6.04 -4.17 8.02
C GLY A 73 -7.10 -4.51 9.06
N ASP A 74 -7.08 -3.86 10.22
CA ASP A 74 -7.98 -4.12 11.32
C ASP A 74 -9.01 -2.99 11.50
N GLN A 75 -10.23 -3.38 11.89
CA GLN A 75 -11.27 -2.41 12.22
C GLN A 75 -11.01 -1.80 13.60
N THR A 76 -10.87 -0.48 13.63
CA THR A 76 -10.55 0.30 14.83
C THR A 76 -11.67 1.29 15.12
N ASP A 77 -12.15 1.30 16.36
CA ASP A 77 -13.09 2.32 16.81
C ASP A 77 -12.39 3.67 16.91
N ALA A 78 -12.99 4.71 16.34
CA ALA A 78 -12.44 6.05 16.29
C ALA A 78 -13.51 7.11 16.53
N VAL A 79 -13.05 8.30 16.89
CA VAL A 79 -13.87 9.49 17.09
C VAL A 79 -13.50 10.51 16.03
N LEU A 80 -14.44 10.80 15.14
CA LEU A 80 -14.31 11.77 14.07
C LEU A 80 -14.97 13.08 14.49
N ASP A 81 -14.20 14.16 14.57
CA ASP A 81 -14.66 15.54 14.75
C ASP A 81 -14.52 16.30 13.42
N ILE A 82 -15.61 16.82 12.89
CA ILE A 82 -15.66 17.58 11.63
C ILE A 82 -16.00 19.03 11.93
N GLN A 83 -15.15 19.93 11.47
CA GLN A 83 -15.29 21.38 11.59
C GLN A 83 -15.40 21.99 10.21
N GLN A 84 -16.62 22.34 9.81
CA GLN A 84 -16.89 23.00 8.54
C GLN A 84 -16.77 24.52 8.70
N GLN A 85 -15.88 25.13 7.94
CA GLN A 85 -15.71 26.58 7.84
C GLN A 85 -16.25 27.08 6.48
N GLU A 86 -16.35 28.39 6.29
CA GLU A 86 -16.90 28.98 5.05
C GLU A 86 -16.15 28.54 3.78
N ASN A 87 -14.82 28.40 3.87
CA ASN A 87 -13.97 28.13 2.70
C ASN A 87 -13.38 26.71 2.66
N SER A 88 -13.41 25.96 3.75
CA SER A 88 -12.89 24.59 3.79
C SER A 88 -13.46 23.80 4.97
N THR A 89 -13.43 22.48 4.87
CA THR A 89 -13.76 21.59 5.98
C THR A 89 -12.48 21.00 6.53
N HIS A 90 -12.36 20.94 7.85
CA HIS A 90 -11.28 20.23 8.55
C HIS A 90 -11.87 19.11 9.38
N TYR A 91 -11.11 18.04 9.58
CA TYR A 91 -11.49 16.98 10.49
C TYR A 91 -10.30 16.52 11.34
N THR A 92 -10.63 16.03 12.53
CA THR A 92 -9.71 15.32 13.42
C THR A 92 -10.29 13.94 13.69
N LEU A 93 -9.50 12.90 13.47
CA LEU A 93 -9.85 11.52 13.74
C LEU A 93 -8.97 11.02 14.88
N LYS A 94 -9.57 10.64 16.00
CA LYS A 94 -8.88 10.13 17.18
C LYS A 94 -9.14 8.65 17.35
N TYR A 95 -8.11 7.86 17.57
CA TYR A 95 -8.23 6.44 17.83
C TYR A 95 -7.16 6.00 18.84
N THR A 96 -7.35 4.81 19.42
CA THR A 96 -6.36 4.18 20.28
C THR A 96 -5.63 3.13 19.48
N ASP A 97 -4.30 3.17 19.45
CA ASP A 97 -3.48 2.19 18.75
C ASP A 97 -3.32 0.88 19.53
N ASP A 98 -2.60 -0.09 18.93
CA ASP A 98 -2.33 -1.40 19.53
C ASP A 98 -1.54 -1.33 20.85
N ASN A 99 -0.83 -0.22 21.10
CA ASN A 99 -0.09 0.00 22.34
C ASN A 99 -0.96 0.67 23.43
N GLY A 100 -2.21 0.99 23.12
CA GLY A 100 -3.10 1.72 24.01
C GLY A 100 -2.87 3.22 24.03
N GLU A 101 -2.09 3.77 23.09
CA GLU A 101 -1.81 5.21 23.00
C GLU A 101 -2.86 5.90 22.12
N GLU A 102 -3.28 7.10 22.51
CA GLU A 102 -4.16 7.92 21.67
C GLU A 102 -3.37 8.51 20.49
N ARG A 103 -3.91 8.32 19.29
CA ARG A 103 -3.38 8.83 18.03
C ARG A 103 -4.41 9.77 17.41
N GLU A 104 -3.91 10.81 16.74
CA GLU A 104 -4.75 11.77 16.04
C GLU A 104 -4.31 11.86 14.57
N ILE A 105 -5.28 11.83 13.66
CA ILE A 105 -5.11 12.11 12.23
C ILE A 105 -5.88 13.39 11.91
N TYR A 106 -5.24 14.30 11.21
CA TYR A 106 -5.86 15.55 10.76
C TYR A 106 -6.01 15.53 9.25
N GLY A 107 -7.10 16.09 8.77
CA GLY A 107 -7.30 16.28 7.34
C GLY A 107 -8.39 17.30 7.06
N GLY A 108 -8.77 17.39 5.80
CA GLY A 108 -9.74 18.37 5.34
C GLY A 108 -9.57 18.70 3.88
N GLY A 109 -10.34 19.68 3.41
CA GLY A 109 -10.17 20.20 2.07
C GLY A 109 -11.43 20.83 1.49
N VAL A 110 -11.35 21.01 0.18
CA VAL A 110 -12.38 21.56 -0.70
C VAL A 110 -12.60 20.62 -1.88
N ALA A 111 -13.78 20.69 -2.47
CA ALA A 111 -14.09 20.07 -3.76
C ALA A 111 -14.42 21.17 -4.77
N MET A 112 -14.13 20.90 -6.05
CA MET A 112 -14.62 21.75 -7.14
C MET A 112 -16.10 21.44 -7.40
N ASP A 113 -16.90 22.50 -7.49
CA ASP A 113 -18.30 22.39 -7.91
C ASP A 113 -18.44 22.30 -9.44
N GLY A 114 -19.68 22.06 -9.90
CA GLY A 114 -19.98 21.93 -11.32
C GLY A 114 -19.78 23.19 -12.16
N PHE A 115 -19.49 24.34 -11.53
CA PHE A 115 -19.21 25.61 -12.18
C PHE A 115 -17.73 26.02 -12.06
N GLY A 116 -16.88 25.15 -11.49
CA GLY A 116 -15.46 25.39 -11.30
C GLY A 116 -15.12 26.26 -10.08
N GLY A 117 -16.09 26.53 -9.21
CA GLY A 117 -15.86 27.15 -7.90
C GLY A 117 -15.39 26.12 -6.87
N GLU A 118 -14.70 26.56 -5.82
CA GLU A 118 -14.37 25.69 -4.68
C GLU A 118 -15.50 25.75 -3.64
N ARG A 119 -15.81 24.60 -3.06
CA ARG A 119 -16.67 24.47 -1.89
C ARG A 119 -16.00 23.60 -0.83
N PRO A 120 -16.30 23.78 0.47
CA PRO A 120 -15.87 22.84 1.50
C PRO A 120 -16.32 21.40 1.17
N LEU A 121 -15.51 20.41 1.55
CA LEU A 121 -15.89 19.00 1.47
C LEU A 121 -17.10 18.72 2.36
N THR A 122 -18.04 17.90 1.88
CA THR A 122 -19.14 17.43 2.72
C THR A 122 -18.67 16.35 3.68
N GLU A 123 -19.48 16.08 4.71
CA GLU A 123 -19.18 15.00 5.67
C GLU A 123 -19.09 13.63 4.99
N GLU A 124 -19.94 13.38 3.99
CA GLU A 124 -19.95 12.13 3.23
C GLU A 124 -18.68 11.98 2.40
N GLU A 125 -18.18 13.05 1.81
CA GLU A 125 -16.92 13.04 1.05
C GLU A 125 -15.73 12.79 1.98
N ILE A 126 -15.71 13.40 3.17
CA ILE A 126 -14.70 13.14 4.20
C ILE A 126 -14.74 11.69 4.66
N ALA A 127 -15.93 11.20 5.01
CA ALA A 127 -16.11 9.81 5.42
C ALA A 127 -15.62 8.87 4.30
N TYR A 128 -16.07 9.08 3.07
CA TYR A 128 -15.66 8.28 1.92
C TYR A 128 -14.14 8.26 1.74
N HIS A 129 -13.48 9.41 1.87
CA HIS A 129 -12.02 9.51 1.82
C HIS A 129 -11.36 8.68 2.93
N ILE A 130 -11.76 8.86 4.20
CA ILE A 130 -11.21 8.13 5.35
C ILE A 130 -11.37 6.61 5.14
N PHE A 131 -12.54 6.15 4.70
CA PHE A 131 -12.82 4.73 4.50
C PHE A 131 -12.09 4.08 3.32
N ASN A 132 -11.70 4.87 2.33
CA ASN A 132 -11.05 4.37 1.11
C ASN A 132 -9.58 4.76 1.01
N THR A 133 -9.00 5.28 2.09
CA THR A 133 -7.57 5.58 2.15
C THR A 133 -6.76 4.29 1.99
N ILE A 134 -5.72 4.36 1.17
CA ILE A 134 -4.69 3.33 1.05
C ILE A 134 -3.47 3.84 1.80
N ASP A 135 -2.84 2.96 2.57
CA ASP A 135 -1.62 3.29 3.29
C ASP A 135 -0.48 2.36 2.88
N VAL A 136 0.74 2.89 2.88
CA VAL A 136 1.96 2.15 2.59
C VAL A 136 2.95 2.40 3.72
N ASP A 137 3.14 1.38 4.54
CA ASP A 137 4.00 1.42 5.72
C ASP A 137 5.39 0.86 5.39
N PHE A 138 6.40 1.73 5.48
CA PHE A 138 7.81 1.37 5.34
C PHE A 138 8.43 1.22 6.72
N ARG A 139 8.64 -0.03 7.14
CA ARG A 139 9.06 -0.35 8.50
C ARG A 139 10.58 -0.35 8.67
N ASP A 140 11.01 -0.16 9.91
CA ASP A 140 12.43 -0.13 10.29
C ASP A 140 13.14 -1.48 10.09
N ASP A 141 12.39 -2.58 10.11
CA ASP A 141 12.91 -3.92 9.82
C ASP A 141 13.16 -4.16 8.30
N GLY A 142 12.86 -3.16 7.47
CA GLY A 142 13.00 -3.20 6.02
C GLY A 142 11.81 -3.81 5.30
N THR A 143 10.76 -4.24 6.01
CA THR A 143 9.52 -4.70 5.37
C THR A 143 8.66 -3.53 4.91
N VAL A 144 7.93 -3.76 3.83
CA VAL A 144 6.99 -2.77 3.27
C VAL A 144 5.63 -3.41 3.14
N TRP A 145 4.62 -2.75 3.68
CA TRP A 145 3.24 -3.24 3.71
C TRP A 145 2.28 -2.26 3.06
N ALA A 146 1.40 -2.78 2.22
CA ALA A 146 0.30 -2.02 1.65
C ALA A 146 -1.03 -2.42 2.30
N TYR A 147 -1.81 -1.41 2.69
CA TYR A 147 -3.08 -1.57 3.37
C TYR A 147 -4.22 -0.92 2.60
N TYR A 148 -5.32 -1.65 2.47
CA TYR A 148 -6.55 -1.12 1.93
C TYR A 148 -7.73 -1.83 2.57
N LYS A 149 -8.48 -1.12 3.42
CA LYS A 149 -9.54 -1.71 4.24
C LYS A 149 -9.00 -2.93 5.02
N GLY A 150 -9.69 -4.08 4.94
CA GLY A 150 -9.24 -5.33 5.55
C GLY A 150 -8.10 -6.05 4.82
N CYS A 151 -7.52 -5.42 3.78
CA CYS A 151 -6.38 -5.97 3.08
C CYS A 151 -5.07 -5.52 3.71
N SER A 152 -4.22 -6.48 4.03
CA SER A 152 -2.83 -6.27 4.41
C SER A 152 -1.95 -7.13 3.52
N MET A 153 -1.02 -6.51 2.80
CA MET A 153 -0.12 -7.21 1.89
C MET A 153 1.32 -6.79 2.10
N ASP A 154 2.18 -7.77 2.37
CA ASP A 154 3.62 -7.63 2.29
C ASP A 154 4.05 -7.45 0.82
N ILE A 155 4.66 -6.30 0.52
CA ILE A 155 5.16 -5.91 -0.80
C ILE A 155 6.68 -5.82 -0.86
N THR A 156 7.39 -6.23 0.20
CA THR A 156 8.86 -6.11 0.35
C THR A 156 9.61 -6.67 -0.85
N ASP A 157 9.20 -7.84 -1.33
CA ASP A 157 9.86 -8.54 -2.46
C ASP A 157 9.25 -8.22 -3.84
N LYS A 158 8.38 -7.20 -3.94
CA LYS A 158 7.61 -6.88 -5.16
C LYS A 158 8.14 -5.68 -5.94
N PHE A 159 9.18 -5.02 -5.44
CA PHE A 159 9.85 -3.95 -6.14
C PHE A 159 10.62 -4.49 -7.35
N ASP A 160 10.56 -3.75 -8.46
CA ASP A 160 11.32 -4.03 -9.67
C ASP A 160 12.75 -3.47 -9.59
N GLU A 161 13.51 -3.64 -10.68
CA GLU A 161 14.91 -3.19 -10.76
C GLU A 161 15.06 -1.66 -10.72
N ASP A 162 14.02 -0.93 -11.11
CA ASP A 162 13.96 0.54 -11.08
C ASP A 162 13.49 1.06 -9.70
N GLY A 163 13.09 0.18 -8.78
CA GLY A 163 12.59 0.51 -7.44
C GLY A 163 11.10 0.83 -7.39
N TYR A 164 10.32 0.48 -8.40
CA TYR A 164 8.86 0.64 -8.40
C TYR A 164 8.16 -0.65 -7.96
N CYS A 165 7.02 -0.53 -7.28
CA CYS A 165 6.17 -1.68 -6.95
C CYS A 165 4.74 -1.45 -7.47
N TYR A 166 4.21 -2.44 -8.20
CA TYR A 166 2.89 -2.40 -8.82
C TYR A 166 1.99 -3.51 -8.31
N VAL A 167 0.95 -3.15 -7.56
CA VAL A 167 0.10 -4.12 -6.89
C VAL A 167 -1.37 -3.74 -6.94
N GLN A 168 -2.23 -4.75 -7.04
CA GLN A 168 -3.67 -4.56 -6.93
C GLN A 168 -4.13 -4.92 -5.52
N LEU A 169 -4.88 -4.02 -4.90
CA LEU A 169 -5.57 -4.23 -3.63
C LEU A 169 -7.07 -4.39 -3.93
N LYS A 170 -7.70 -5.47 -3.44
CA LYS A 170 -9.06 -5.85 -3.84
C LYS A 170 -10.00 -6.10 -2.67
N ASP A 171 -11.00 -5.26 -2.51
CA ASP A 171 -12.08 -5.45 -1.52
C ASP A 171 -13.38 -5.82 -2.23
N GLY A 172 -13.67 -7.12 -2.33
CA GLY A 172 -14.79 -7.61 -3.14
C GLY A 172 -14.58 -7.31 -4.62
N ASP A 173 -15.50 -6.54 -5.21
CA ASP A 173 -15.42 -6.07 -6.61
C ASP A 173 -14.63 -4.76 -6.76
N ASP A 174 -14.30 -4.09 -5.65
CA ASP A 174 -13.53 -2.85 -5.67
C ASP A 174 -12.04 -3.17 -5.83
N VAL A 175 -11.39 -2.58 -6.84
CA VAL A 175 -9.99 -2.84 -7.19
C VAL A 175 -9.24 -1.52 -7.23
N LYS A 176 -8.22 -1.40 -6.39
CA LYS A 176 -7.29 -0.28 -6.41
C LYS A 176 -5.96 -0.69 -7.00
N TYR A 177 -5.43 0.14 -7.90
CA TYR A 177 -4.12 -0.01 -8.50
C TYR A 177 -3.14 0.89 -7.75
N LEU A 178 -2.30 0.28 -6.91
CA LEU A 178 -1.25 0.97 -6.16
C LEU A 178 0.07 0.89 -6.93
N THR A 179 0.67 2.05 -7.16
CA THR A 179 2.06 2.18 -7.59
C THR A 179 2.86 2.82 -6.45
N VAL A 180 3.88 2.14 -5.96
CA VAL A 180 4.86 2.69 -5.01
C VAL A 180 6.12 3.08 -5.77
N GLU A 181 6.63 4.27 -5.48
CA GLU A 181 7.76 4.91 -6.16
C GLU A 181 9.07 4.72 -5.38
N PRO A 182 10.24 4.85 -6.04
CA PRO A 182 11.54 4.61 -5.40
C PRO A 182 11.87 5.56 -4.25
N ASP A 183 11.27 6.75 -4.23
CA ASP A 183 11.43 7.78 -3.19
C ASP A 183 10.48 7.59 -2.00
N ARG A 184 9.81 6.43 -1.92
CA ARG A 184 8.79 6.10 -0.92
C ARG A 184 7.48 6.87 -1.09
N GLY A 185 7.31 7.60 -2.19
CA GLY A 185 6.02 8.09 -2.63
C GLY A 185 5.13 6.95 -3.13
N TYR A 186 3.83 7.20 -3.23
CA TYR A 186 2.92 6.28 -3.91
C TYR A 186 1.72 7.00 -4.50
N CYS A 187 1.13 6.39 -5.52
CA CYS A 187 -0.10 6.85 -6.15
C CYS A 187 -1.08 5.69 -6.33
N VAL A 188 -2.37 6.06 -6.37
CA VAL A 188 -3.49 5.13 -6.43
C VAL A 188 -4.39 5.51 -7.58
N SER A 189 -4.92 4.51 -8.28
CA SER A 189 -5.93 4.68 -9.32
C SER A 189 -6.99 3.60 -9.22
N ASP A 190 -8.19 3.93 -9.66
CA ASP A 190 -9.30 2.98 -9.84
C ASP A 190 -9.23 2.22 -11.16
N ASP A 191 -8.51 2.75 -12.16
CA ASP A 191 -8.55 2.24 -13.53
C ASP A 191 -7.32 1.41 -13.91
N LYS A 192 -6.12 1.92 -13.60
CA LYS A 192 -4.84 1.32 -14.04
C LYS A 192 -3.67 1.81 -13.20
N PHE A 193 -2.54 1.11 -13.28
CA PHE A 193 -1.29 1.61 -12.71
C PHE A 193 -0.89 2.95 -13.34
N ILE A 194 -0.57 3.92 -12.49
CA ILE A 194 -0.01 5.22 -12.88
C ILE A 194 1.52 5.12 -12.76
N THR A 195 2.24 5.78 -13.65
CA THR A 195 3.70 5.94 -13.56
C THR A 195 4.07 7.39 -13.80
N SER A 196 5.08 7.91 -13.09
CA SER A 196 5.63 9.25 -13.33
C SER A 196 6.37 9.39 -14.67
N LYS A 197 6.42 8.34 -15.49
CA LYS A 197 7.03 8.33 -16.83
C LYS A 197 6.07 8.77 -17.95
N ASP A 198 4.79 9.06 -17.65
CA ASP A 198 3.78 9.52 -18.62
C ASP A 198 3.67 11.06 -18.72
#